data_AF-A0A950SH45-F1
#
_entry.id   AF-A0A950SH45-F1
#
_cell.length_a   1.000
_cell.length_b   1.000
_cell.length_c   1.000
_cell.angle_alpha   90.00
_cell.angle_beta   90.00
_cell.angle_gamma   90.00
#
_symmetry.space_group_name_H-M   'P 1'
#
loop_
_entity.id
_entity.type
_entity.pdbx_description
1 polymer ?
#
loop_
_entity_poly.entity_id
_entity_poly.type
_entity_poly.pdbx_seq_one_letter_code
_entity_poly.pdbx_strand_id
1 'polypeptide(L)'
;MRRRHRPARLPLPLAPLAVLALTFTVALCAGGGSPAIAPAATPRASLTDIENDVMCVSCKEPLAVAQSPQSYAERNYIRTLIAQGETKEQIEQALVAQYGSAVLGKPPAHGFNLTVYLLPPAILMLGVGTLSVVLPRWRRRARQAAVSAAGGPALTPAEARRLDEELARFDG
;
A
#
# COMPACT_ATOMS: atom_id res chain seq x y z
N MET A 1 -8.92 -46.48 -36.85
CA MET A 1 -8.88 -45.97 -35.45
C MET A 1 -7.56 -45.23 -35.21
N ARG A 2 -7.56 -43.89 -35.14
CA ARG A 2 -6.36 -43.07 -34.90
C ARG A 2 -6.58 -42.29 -33.58
N ARG A 3 -6.03 -42.79 -32.47
CA ARG A 3 -6.07 -42.09 -31.17
C ARG A 3 -5.23 -40.81 -31.28
N ARG A 4 -5.88 -39.66 -31.43
CA ARG A 4 -5.21 -38.35 -31.32
C ARG A 4 -4.93 -38.07 -29.85
N HIS A 5 -3.65 -38.10 -29.48
CA HIS A 5 -3.17 -37.60 -28.19
C HIS A 5 -3.53 -36.10 -28.07
N ARG A 6 -4.33 -35.75 -27.05
CA ARG A 6 -4.56 -34.35 -26.66
C ARG A 6 -3.45 -33.95 -25.68
N PRO A 7 -2.58 -32.96 -25.99
CA PRO A 7 -1.65 -32.44 -25.01
C PRO A 7 -2.42 -31.68 -23.93
N ALA A 8 -2.13 -32.00 -22.66
CA ALA A 8 -2.66 -31.32 -21.49
C ALA A 8 -2.22 -29.85 -21.50
N ARG A 9 -3.12 -28.95 -21.93
CA ARG A 9 -2.92 -27.51 -21.82
C ARG A 9 -3.23 -27.09 -20.38
N LEU A 10 -2.21 -27.02 -19.53
CA LEU A 10 -2.27 -26.38 -18.20
C LEU A 10 -2.65 -24.91 -18.37
N PRO A 11 -3.81 -24.44 -17.86
CA PRO A 11 -4.21 -23.07 -18.06
C PRO A 11 -4.21 -22.33 -16.72
N LEU A 12 -3.07 -21.92 -16.19
CA LEU A 12 -3.05 -20.92 -15.11
C LEU A 12 -1.88 -19.94 -15.29
N PRO A 13 -2.13 -18.61 -15.34
CA PRO A 13 -1.09 -17.62 -15.49
C PRO A 13 -0.49 -17.38 -14.10
N LEU A 14 0.42 -18.26 -13.69
CA LEU A 14 1.30 -18.05 -12.52
C LEU A 14 2.41 -17.04 -12.82
N ALA A 15 2.61 -16.70 -14.10
CA ALA A 15 3.66 -15.77 -14.56
C ALA A 15 3.58 -14.35 -13.96
N PRO A 16 2.43 -13.64 -13.90
CA PRO A 16 2.41 -12.27 -13.38
C PRO A 16 2.61 -12.20 -11.86
N LEU A 17 2.16 -13.22 -11.12
CA LEU A 17 2.36 -13.31 -9.66
C LEU A 17 3.81 -13.65 -9.30
N ALA A 18 4.46 -14.52 -10.07
CA ALA A 18 5.86 -14.85 -9.89
C ALA A 18 6.78 -13.65 -10.23
N VAL A 19 6.46 -12.89 -11.29
CA VAL A 19 7.23 -11.70 -11.67
C VAL A 19 7.07 -10.57 -10.65
N LEU A 20 5.87 -10.35 -10.11
CA LEU A 20 5.63 -9.33 -9.07
C LEU A 20 6.28 -9.71 -7.72
N ALA A 21 6.28 -11.00 -7.36
CA ALA A 21 6.99 -11.48 -6.17
C ALA A 21 8.52 -11.36 -6.34
N LEU A 22 9.06 -11.65 -7.54
CA LEU A 22 10.49 -11.55 -7.82
C LEU A 22 10.98 -10.09 -7.80
N THR A 23 10.21 -9.13 -8.34
CA THR A 23 10.57 -7.71 -8.30
C THR A 23 10.52 -7.14 -6.88
N PHE A 24 9.55 -7.57 -6.06
CA PHE A 24 9.47 -7.15 -4.66
C PHE A 24 10.62 -7.71 -3.82
N THR A 25 11.06 -8.94 -4.10
CA THR A 25 12.18 -9.57 -3.37
C THR A 25 13.53 -8.98 -3.78
N VAL A 26 13.74 -8.66 -5.07
CA VAL A 26 14.96 -7.99 -5.54
C VAL A 26 15.07 -6.56 -5.01
N ALA A 27 13.95 -5.81 -4.94
CA ALA A 27 13.92 -4.48 -4.32
C ALA A 27 14.28 -4.53 -2.82
N LEU A 28 13.91 -5.62 -2.13
CA LEU A 28 14.21 -5.79 -0.71
C LEU A 28 15.67 -6.20 -0.44
N CYS A 29 16.29 -6.96 -1.35
CA CYS A 29 17.69 -7.39 -1.21
C CYS A 29 18.71 -6.35 -1.67
N ALA A 30 18.36 -5.46 -2.60
CA ALA A 30 19.27 -4.43 -3.11
C ALA A 30 19.46 -3.21 -2.17
N GLY A 31 18.68 -3.10 -1.09
CA GLY A 31 18.75 -2.01 -0.12
C GLY A 31 19.74 -2.22 1.05
N GLY A 32 20.45 -3.36 1.10
CA GLY A 32 21.27 -3.78 2.26
C GLY A 32 22.69 -3.23 2.34
N GLY A 33 23.02 -2.13 1.64
CA GLY A 33 24.31 -1.47 1.83
C GLY A 33 24.30 -0.68 3.13
N SER A 34 24.96 -1.16 4.18
CA SER A 34 25.23 -0.36 5.38
C SER A 34 26.32 0.68 5.07
N PRO A 35 26.01 1.99 4.97
CA PRO A 35 27.08 2.97 5.03
C PRO A 35 27.62 2.96 6.45
N ALA A 36 28.94 2.89 6.59
CA ALA A 36 29.62 3.14 7.85
C ALA A 36 29.23 4.53 8.34
N ILE A 37 28.43 4.59 9.41
CA ILE A 37 28.03 5.82 10.08
C ILE A 37 29.24 6.30 10.87
N ALA A 38 30.00 7.23 10.30
CA ALA A 38 30.75 8.17 11.14
C ALA A 38 29.74 8.81 12.13
N PRO A 39 30.11 9.12 13.39
CA PRO A 39 29.19 9.82 14.28
C PRO A 39 28.92 11.18 13.64
N ALA A 40 27.81 11.26 12.89
CA ALA A 40 27.28 12.51 12.42
C ALA A 40 27.05 13.32 13.69
N ALA A 41 27.69 14.49 13.78
CA ALA A 41 27.36 15.47 14.80
C ALA A 41 25.84 15.58 14.79
N THR A 42 25.19 15.08 15.84
CA THR A 42 23.74 15.13 15.97
C THR A 42 23.38 16.59 15.78
N PRO A 43 22.54 16.93 14.78
CA PRO A 43 22.18 18.31 14.54
C PRO A 43 21.62 18.85 15.85
N ARG A 44 22.33 19.81 16.47
CA ARG A 44 21.90 20.39 17.73
C ARG A 44 20.50 20.92 17.51
N ALA A 45 19.55 20.46 18.31
CA ALA A 45 18.20 20.96 18.23
C ALA A 45 18.20 22.48 18.45
N SER A 46 17.62 23.23 17.52
CA SER A 46 17.37 24.66 17.75
C SER A 46 16.01 24.83 18.39
N LEU A 47 15.84 25.87 19.21
CA LEU A 47 14.56 26.19 19.83
C LEU A 47 13.47 26.38 18.75
N THR A 48 13.83 26.99 17.62
CA THR A 48 12.93 27.25 16.50
C THR A 48 12.46 25.97 15.82
N ASP A 49 13.31 24.95 15.72
CA ASP A 49 12.91 23.66 15.11
C ASP A 49 11.94 22.87 15.99
N ILE A 50 11.95 23.12 17.30
CA ILE A 50 11.09 22.43 18.27
C ILE A 50 9.79 23.19 18.48
N GLU A 51 9.81 24.52 18.60
CA GLU A 51 8.59 25.30 18.83
C GLU A 51 7.59 25.26 17.66
N ASN A 52 8.06 24.93 16.46
CA ASN A 52 7.20 24.72 15.28
C ASN A 52 6.53 23.33 15.26
N ASP A 53 7.10 22.34 15.94
CA ASP A 53 6.57 20.96 15.99
C ASP A 53 5.70 20.72 17.24
N VAL A 54 5.60 21.72 18.12
CA VAL A 54 5.03 21.63 19.47
C VAL A 54 3.91 22.67 19.67
N MET A 55 2.88 22.29 20.42
CA MET A 55 1.72 23.10 20.77
C MET A 55 1.76 23.45 22.26
N CYS A 56 1.30 24.64 22.63
CA CYS A 56 1.12 25.03 24.03
C CYS A 56 -0.03 24.22 24.67
N VAL A 57 0.21 23.56 25.81
CA VAL A 57 -0.80 22.69 26.46
C VAL A 57 -2.08 23.42 26.84
N SER A 58 -1.91 24.62 27.37
CA SER A 58 -3.00 25.44 27.91
C SER A 58 -3.63 26.33 26.85
N CYS A 59 -2.81 26.83 25.92
CA CYS A 59 -3.24 27.80 24.93
C CYS A 59 -3.98 27.11 23.77
N LYS A 60 -3.52 25.92 23.34
CA LYS A 60 -3.99 25.20 22.13
C LYS A 60 -3.57 25.85 20.81
N GLU A 61 -2.63 26.79 20.83
CA GLU A 61 -1.93 27.31 19.65
C GLU A 61 -0.49 26.77 19.53
N PRO A 62 0.14 26.87 18.34
CA PRO A 62 1.55 26.52 18.16
C PRO A 62 2.46 27.28 19.11
N LEU A 63 3.44 26.58 19.68
CA LEU A 63 4.35 27.16 20.66
C LEU A 63 5.17 28.31 20.05
N ALA A 64 5.44 28.28 18.75
CA ALA A 64 6.09 29.36 18.01
C ALA A 64 5.36 30.72 18.15
N VAL A 65 4.01 30.73 18.21
CA VAL A 65 3.21 31.97 18.24
C VAL A 65 2.63 32.30 19.61
N ALA A 66 2.53 31.32 20.51
CA ALA A 66 1.92 31.50 21.83
C ALA A 66 2.72 32.48 22.70
N GLN A 67 2.03 33.48 23.26
CA GLN A 67 2.57 34.48 24.19
C GLN A 67 1.81 34.40 25.53
N SER A 68 2.08 33.35 26.31
CA SER A 68 1.45 33.14 27.62
C SER A 68 2.51 32.76 28.66
N PRO A 69 2.25 32.93 29.96
CA PRO A 69 3.17 32.47 31.02
C PRO A 69 3.55 30.99 30.87
N GLN A 70 2.59 30.17 30.43
CA GLN A 70 2.81 28.75 30.18
C GLN A 70 3.75 28.51 28.99
N SER A 71 3.57 29.22 27.87
CA SER A 71 4.45 29.06 26.71
C SER A 71 5.89 29.48 27.01
N TYR A 72 6.10 30.49 27.85
CA TYR A 72 7.44 30.85 28.32
C TYR A 72 8.06 29.76 29.20
N ALA A 73 7.29 29.12 30.07
CA ALA A 73 7.77 28.01 30.89
C ALA A 73 8.18 26.81 30.01
N GLU A 74 7.36 26.45 29.02
CA GLU A 74 7.66 25.38 28.06
C GLU A 74 8.91 25.69 27.23
N ARG A 75 9.05 26.91 26.70
CA ARG A 75 10.27 27.33 25.97
C ARG A 75 11.51 27.28 26.85
N ASN A 76 11.41 27.68 28.12
CA ASN A 76 12.53 27.61 29.05
C ASN A 76 12.93 26.16 29.33
N TYR A 77 11.95 25.26 29.49
CA TYR A 77 12.22 23.84 29.63
C TYR A 77 12.92 23.27 28.39
N ILE A 78 12.45 23.60 27.18
CA ILE A 78 13.11 23.19 25.93
C ILE A 78 14.55 23.71 25.87
N ARG A 79 14.78 24.98 26.23
CA ARG A 79 16.14 25.55 26.30
C ARG A 79 17.05 24.79 27.26
N THR A 80 16.54 24.32 28.40
CA THR A 80 17.34 23.51 29.33
C THR A 80 17.76 22.18 28.72
N LEU A 81 16.87 21.51 27.98
CA LEU A 81 17.19 20.24 27.32
C LEU A 81 18.16 20.44 26.14
N ILE A 82 18.01 21.52 25.37
CA ILE A 82 18.97 21.90 24.32
C ILE A 82 20.36 22.16 24.93
N ALA A 83 20.42 22.84 26.09
CA ALA A 83 21.68 23.09 26.79
C ALA A 83 22.33 21.80 27.33
N GLN A 84 21.52 20.77 27.62
CA GLN A 84 22.00 19.43 27.99
C GLN A 84 22.52 18.62 26.80
N GLY A 85 22.34 19.11 25.56
CA GLY A 85 22.79 18.44 24.35
C GLY A 85 21.83 17.36 23.84
N GLU A 86 20.58 17.36 24.32
CA GLU A 86 19.53 16.44 23.85
C GLU A 86 19.20 16.68 22.37
N THR A 87 18.91 15.62 21.64
CA THR A 87 18.42 15.69 20.26
C THR A 87 16.96 16.11 20.21
N LYS A 88 16.49 16.49 19.01
CA LYS A 88 15.09 16.88 18.80
C LYS A 88 14.11 15.81 19.26
N GLU A 89 14.39 14.55 18.95
CA GLU A 89 13.53 13.41 19.32
C GLU A 89 13.50 13.20 20.83
N GLN A 90 14.64 13.36 21.51
CA GLN A 90 14.73 13.25 22.96
C GLN A 90 13.96 14.38 23.66
N ILE A 91 14.04 15.60 23.12
CA ILE A 91 13.29 16.75 23.63
C ILE A 91 11.78 16.54 23.43
N GLU A 92 11.36 16.10 22.25
CA GLU A 92 9.95 15.75 21.98
C GLU A 92 9.45 14.67 22.95
N GLN A 93 10.24 13.63 23.21
CA GLN A 93 9.90 12.58 24.18
C GLN A 93 9.81 13.12 25.61
N ALA A 94 10.74 13.97 26.04
CA ALA A 94 10.72 14.59 27.35
C ALA A 94 9.49 15.49 27.53
N LEU A 95 9.08 16.22 26.48
CA LEU A 95 7.86 17.00 26.46
C LEU A 95 6.61 16.11 26.55
N VAL A 96 6.55 14.99 25.83
CA VAL A 96 5.45 14.02 25.93
C VAL A 96 5.38 13.40 27.33
N ALA A 97 6.53 13.07 27.93
CA ALA A 97 6.58 12.49 29.27
C ALA A 97 6.04 13.46 30.33
N GLN A 98 6.30 14.76 30.18
CA GLN A 98 5.90 15.77 31.15
C GLN A 98 4.48 16.32 30.93
N TYR A 99 4.06 16.45 29.68
CA TYR A 99 2.83 17.17 29.30
C TYR A 99 1.82 16.33 28.51
N GLY A 100 2.19 15.11 28.10
CA GLY A 100 1.35 14.19 27.34
C GLY A 100 1.51 14.30 25.82
N SER A 101 0.87 13.38 25.09
CA SER A 101 0.98 13.28 23.63
C SER A 101 0.34 14.44 22.86
N ALA A 102 -0.51 15.25 23.52
CA ALA A 102 -1.18 16.39 22.90
C ALA A 102 -0.27 17.62 22.73
N VAL A 103 0.96 17.57 23.26
CA VAL A 103 1.96 18.63 23.10
C VAL A 103 2.62 18.61 21.74
N LEU A 104 2.72 17.47 21.07
CA LEU A 104 3.22 17.46 19.71
C LEU A 104 2.11 17.90 18.76
N GLY A 105 2.43 18.82 17.85
CA GLY A 105 1.54 19.20 16.75
C GLY A 105 1.33 18.08 15.73
N LYS A 106 2.19 17.06 15.77
CA LYS A 106 2.11 15.82 14.99
C LYS A 106 1.80 14.63 15.91
N PRO A 107 0.88 13.73 15.56
CA PRO A 107 0.68 12.51 16.34
C PRO A 107 1.99 11.70 16.38
N PRO A 108 2.46 11.28 17.57
CA PRO A 108 3.77 10.63 17.72
C PRO A 108 3.84 9.33 16.93
N ALA A 109 4.89 9.11 16.14
CA ALA A 109 5.03 7.99 15.22
C ALA A 109 5.30 6.61 15.89
N HIS A 110 4.99 6.44 17.17
CA HIS A 110 5.24 5.20 17.91
C HIS A 110 3.94 4.53 18.39
N GLY A 111 3.90 3.20 18.30
CA GLY A 111 2.79 2.37 18.79
C GLY A 111 1.55 2.35 17.89
N PHE A 112 0.42 2.79 18.43
CA PHE A 112 -0.91 2.71 17.78
C PHE A 112 -0.99 3.45 16.43
N ASN A 113 -0.18 4.49 16.24
CA ASN A 113 -0.10 5.19 14.95
C ASN A 113 0.45 4.29 13.84
N LEU A 114 1.31 3.31 14.13
CA LEU A 114 1.84 2.41 13.12
C LEU A 114 0.72 1.62 12.43
N THR A 115 -0.30 1.19 13.17
CA THR A 115 -1.48 0.51 12.62
C THR A 115 -2.26 1.43 11.68
N VAL A 116 -2.43 2.71 12.03
CA VAL A 116 -3.10 3.70 11.16
C VAL A 116 -2.33 3.92 9.86
N TYR A 117 -1.01 3.86 9.88
CA TYR A 117 -0.18 3.96 8.67
C TYR A 117 -0.16 2.66 7.85
N LEU A 118 -0.22 1.48 8.49
CA LEU A 118 -0.20 0.18 7.81
C LEU A 118 -1.58 -0.25 7.28
N LEU A 119 -2.67 0.19 7.91
CA LEU A 119 -4.02 -0.25 7.57
C LEU A 119 -4.43 0.15 6.14
N PRO A 120 -4.23 1.40 5.68
CA PRO A 120 -4.54 1.79 4.30
C PRO A 120 -3.80 0.97 3.23
N PRO A 121 -2.47 0.80 3.26
CA PRO A 121 -1.76 -0.02 2.28
C PRO A 121 -2.11 -1.51 2.41
N ALA A 122 -2.38 -2.02 3.62
CA ALA A 122 -2.79 -3.42 3.82
C ALA A 122 -4.13 -3.73 3.16
N ILE A 123 -5.14 -2.87 3.34
CA ILE A 123 -6.46 -3.01 2.69
C ILE A 123 -6.32 -2.93 1.16
N LEU A 124 -5.50 -2.01 0.66
CA LEU A 124 -5.24 -1.87 -0.77
C LEU A 124 -4.62 -3.15 -1.35
N MET A 125 -3.59 -3.70 -0.70
CA MET A 125 -2.93 -4.94 -1.10
C MET A 125 -3.89 -6.13 -1.09
N LEU A 126 -4.75 -6.25 -0.08
CA LEU A 126 -5.80 -7.26 0.00
C LEU A 126 -6.81 -7.12 -1.15
N GLY A 127 -7.28 -5.90 -1.42
CA GLY A 127 -8.22 -5.63 -2.51
C GLY A 127 -7.63 -5.97 -3.88
N VAL A 128 -6.41 -5.52 -4.16
CA VAL A 128 -5.72 -5.83 -5.42
C VAL A 128 -5.45 -7.33 -5.54
N GLY A 129 -4.92 -7.96 -4.50
CA GLY A 129 -4.63 -9.39 -4.50
C GLY A 129 -5.87 -10.26 -4.74
N THR A 130 -7.00 -9.92 -4.11
CA THR A 130 -8.26 -10.63 -4.32
C THR A 130 -8.80 -10.43 -5.73
N LEU A 131 -8.82 -9.19 -6.26
CA LEU A 131 -9.24 -8.92 -7.64
C LEU A 131 -8.35 -9.64 -8.65
N SER A 132 -7.02 -9.60 -8.49
CA SER A 132 -6.07 -10.27 -9.38
C SER A 132 -6.31 -11.78 -9.48
N VAL A 133 -6.86 -12.40 -8.43
CA VAL A 133 -7.12 -13.85 -8.37
C VAL A 133 -8.55 -14.19 -8.82
N VAL A 134 -9.55 -13.42 -8.37
CA VAL A 134 -10.97 -13.70 -8.62
C VAL A 134 -11.37 -13.31 -10.04
N LEU A 135 -10.93 -12.15 -10.53
CA LEU A 135 -11.32 -11.62 -11.83
C LEU A 135 -10.96 -12.54 -13.01
N PRO A 136 -9.74 -13.11 -13.12
CA PRO A 136 -9.43 -14.05 -14.20
C PRO A 136 -10.19 -15.38 -14.07
N ARG A 137 -10.47 -15.85 -12.85
CA ARG A 137 -11.30 -17.06 -12.63
C ARG A 137 -12.73 -16.84 -13.09
N TRP A 138 -13.31 -15.69 -12.77
CA TRP A 138 -14.66 -15.33 -13.18
C TRP A 138 -14.78 -15.16 -14.70
N ARG A 139 -13.83 -14.44 -15.32
CA ARG A 139 -13.76 -14.29 -16.79
C ARG A 139 -13.59 -15.62 -17.53
N ARG A 140 -12.84 -16.56 -16.98
CA ARG A 140 -12.68 -17.91 -17.57
C ARG A 140 -13.97 -18.71 -17.52
N ARG A 141 -14.68 -18.70 -16.39
CA ARG A 141 -16.00 -19.35 -16.28
C ARG A 141 -17.01 -18.73 -17.23
N ALA A 142 -17.06 -17.39 -17.32
CA ALA A 142 -17.93 -16.69 -18.25
C ALA A 142 -17.63 -17.07 -19.71
N ARG A 143 -16.35 -17.16 -20.10
CA ARG A 143 -15.95 -17.63 -21.44
C ARG A 143 -16.34 -19.09 -21.69
N GLN A 144 -16.18 -19.97 -20.71
CA GLN A 144 -16.57 -21.38 -20.83
C GLN A 144 -18.09 -21.54 -20.98
N ALA A 145 -18.87 -20.76 -20.24
CA ALA A 145 -20.32 -20.71 -20.38
C ALA A 145 -20.72 -20.18 -21.77
N ALA A 146 -20.08 -19.13 -22.27
CA ALA A 146 -20.32 -18.59 -23.60
C ALA A 146 -19.98 -19.60 -24.72
N VAL A 147 -18.86 -20.33 -24.60
CA VAL A 147 -18.49 -21.37 -25.58
C VAL A 147 -19.46 -22.55 -25.53
N SER A 148 -19.95 -22.93 -24.35
CA SER A 148 -20.94 -24.01 -24.23
C SER A 148 -22.31 -23.60 -24.79
N ALA A 149 -22.69 -22.33 -24.66
CA ALA A 149 -23.91 -21.79 -25.26
C ALA A 149 -23.80 -21.62 -26.79
N ALA A 150 -22.61 -21.27 -27.30
CA ALA A 150 -22.36 -21.18 -28.74
C ALA A 150 -22.20 -22.56 -29.41
N GLY A 151 -21.82 -23.59 -28.66
CA GLY A 151 -21.76 -24.98 -29.10
C GLY A 151 -23.12 -25.67 -29.08
N GLY A 152 -24.15 -25.04 -29.66
CA GLY A 152 -25.47 -25.65 -29.86
C GLY A 152 -25.40 -27.01 -30.56
N PRO A 153 -26.49 -27.79 -30.57
CA PRO A 153 -26.49 -29.14 -31.16
C PRO A 153 -25.91 -29.10 -32.57
N ALA A 154 -24.91 -29.96 -32.82
CA ALA A 154 -24.27 -30.04 -34.13
C ALA A 154 -25.34 -30.41 -35.17
N LEU A 155 -25.49 -29.59 -36.20
CA LEU A 155 -26.41 -29.84 -37.30
C LEU A 155 -26.14 -31.24 -37.86
N THR A 156 -27.19 -32.04 -38.01
CA THR A 156 -27.06 -33.30 -38.72
C THR A 156 -26.68 -33.03 -40.18
N PRO A 157 -26.00 -33.96 -40.88
CA PRO A 157 -25.64 -33.77 -42.28
C PRO A 157 -26.85 -33.48 -43.18
N ALA A 158 -28.04 -33.93 -42.80
CA ALA A 158 -29.29 -33.65 -43.50
C ALA A 158 -29.80 -32.21 -43.27
N GLU A 159 -29.70 -31.69 -42.04
CA GLU A 159 -30.07 -30.31 -41.71
C GLU A 159 -29.11 -29.29 -42.34
N ALA A 160 -27.80 -29.59 -42.36
CA ALA A 160 -26.81 -28.74 -43.01
C ALA A 160 -27.09 -28.57 -44.52
N ARG A 161 -27.45 -29.67 -45.22
CA ARG A 161 -27.82 -29.61 -46.64
C ARG A 161 -29.08 -28.79 -46.90
N ARG A 162 -30.11 -28.91 -46.04
CA ARG A 162 -31.33 -28.09 -46.14
C ARG A 162 -31.03 -26.60 -45.98
N LEU A 163 -30.14 -26.25 -45.05
CA LEU A 163 -29.74 -24.86 -44.82
C LEU A 163 -28.98 -24.28 -46.02
N ASP A 164 -28.05 -25.05 -46.61
CA ASP A 164 -27.31 -24.64 -47.81
C ASP A 164 -28.25 -24.41 -49.01
N GLU A 165 -29.26 -25.26 -49.19
CA GLU A 165 -30.29 -25.09 -50.22
C GLU A 165 -31.17 -23.84 -50.00
N GLU A 166 -31.51 -23.51 -48.74
CA GLU A 166 -32.22 -22.28 -48.42
C GLU A 166 -31.38 -21.04 -48.67
N LEU A 167 -30.10 -21.02 -48.24
CA LEU A 167 -29.18 -19.92 -48.50
C LEU A 167 -29.01 -19.66 -50.01
N ALA A 168 -28.79 -20.72 -50.79
CA ALA A 168 -28.67 -20.61 -52.25
C ALA A 168 -29.95 -20.08 -52.93
N ARG A 169 -31.13 -20.24 -52.30
CA ARG A 169 -32.39 -19.67 -52.78
C ARG A 169 -32.53 -18.17 -52.49
N PHE A 170 -31.95 -17.68 -51.40
CA PHE A 170 -32.02 -16.26 -51.03
C PHE A 170 -30.95 -15.40 -51.73
N ASP A 171 -29.83 -15.99 -52.12
CA ASP A 171 -28.72 -15.32 -52.81
C ASP A 171 -28.87 -15.27 -54.35
N GLY A 172 -29.95 -15.84 -54.91
CA GLY A 172 -30.26 -15.88 -56.35
C GLY A 172 -31.48 -15.06 -56.72
#